data_AF-A0A7S3Z7C6-F1
#
_entry.id   AF-A0A7S3Z7C6-F1
#
_cell.length_a   1.000
_cell.length_b   1.000
_cell.length_c   1.000
_cell.angle_alpha   90.00
_cell.angle_beta   90.00
_cell.angle_gamma   90.00
#
_symmetry.space_group_name_H-M   'P 1'
#
loop_
_entity.id
_entity.type
_entity.pdbx_description
1 polymer ?
#
loop_
_entity_poly.entity_id
_entity_poly.type
_entity_poly.pdbx_seq_one_letter_code
_entity_poly.pdbx_strand_id
1 'polypeptide(L)'
;LRKLQINEADYFSLSYRIIVAGTAYILFPYLQRIAAPGVGIIDVDDLTVSVTGEFAPVLDVLYALLASSTIARLQARQDRLQDAANEELCHLRMLVWLVIELVADLKDEGRETCFTTLQTLWSYTDQLAFSSRKDELDLNIKDDPIRKLFVALHTLQCAEEDTPKATRERVERTTSDASRHVEALLTLRTQRLDREGQAVPPAVFVILNSLSFWILISYVLLTTRRELEPMPLTFSSLGVSAAHLLDKAGMVVQEGTVGGGGPEGAGSILSTIVSLFWPINTEGLLFAAMTSLLLVVRNLYRDLDNPFSGHTQIRRTVSTNSITGIRTEIAGTFEQYRLMGRLAACQDLSDACICGRIARVKADNFRDDDPCP
;
A
#
# COMPACT_ATOMS: atom_id res chain seq x y z
N LEU A 1 3.65 20.70 -17.88
CA LEU A 1 3.75 19.21 -17.82
C LEU A 1 3.36 18.60 -16.45
N ARG A 2 3.35 19.33 -15.32
CA ARG A 2 2.79 18.88 -14.02
C ARG A 2 1.25 19.00 -13.85
N LYS A 3 0.52 19.59 -14.80
CA LYS A 3 -0.92 19.88 -14.70
C LYS A 3 -1.84 18.92 -15.47
N LEU A 4 -1.28 17.86 -16.06
CA LEU A 4 -2.01 16.82 -16.80
C LEU A 4 -1.66 15.40 -16.33
N GLN A 5 -1.13 15.27 -15.11
CA GLN A 5 -1.35 14.03 -14.35
C GLN A 5 -2.79 14.12 -13.86
N ILE A 6 -3.74 13.63 -14.66
CA ILE A 6 -5.00 13.12 -14.10
C ILE A 6 -4.55 12.21 -12.96
N ASN A 7 -4.93 12.54 -11.72
CA ASN A 7 -4.52 11.82 -10.53
C ASN A 7 -4.86 10.34 -10.74
N GLU A 8 -3.87 9.52 -11.11
CA GLU A 8 -4.05 8.06 -11.20
C GLU A 8 -4.49 7.50 -9.82
N ALA A 9 -4.27 8.28 -8.75
CA ALA A 9 -4.82 8.05 -7.40
C ALA A 9 -6.35 7.90 -7.36
N ASP A 10 -7.10 8.38 -8.36
CA ASP A 10 -8.56 8.29 -8.38
C ASP A 10 -9.08 6.88 -8.64
N TYR A 11 -8.30 5.96 -9.23
CA TYR A 11 -8.76 4.59 -9.54
C TYR A 11 -9.04 3.73 -8.29
N PHE A 12 -8.50 4.11 -7.13
CA PHE A 12 -8.76 3.44 -5.86
C PHE A 12 -9.78 4.16 -4.97
N SER A 13 -10.14 5.39 -5.32
CA SER A 13 -11.07 6.19 -4.54
C SER A 13 -12.41 5.47 -4.40
N LEU A 14 -13.01 5.60 -3.21
CA LEU A 14 -14.37 5.11 -2.98
C LEU A 14 -15.34 5.64 -4.04
N SER A 15 -15.16 6.90 -4.47
CA SER A 15 -15.92 7.54 -5.54
C SER A 15 -15.78 6.81 -6.87
N TYR A 16 -14.58 6.41 -7.30
CA TYR A 16 -14.41 5.62 -8.53
C TYR A 16 -15.10 4.26 -8.42
N ARG A 17 -14.99 3.57 -7.29
CA ARG A 17 -15.68 2.29 -7.08
C ARG A 17 -17.20 2.44 -7.14
N ILE A 18 -17.74 3.50 -6.52
CA ILE A 18 -19.17 3.83 -6.58
C ILE A 18 -19.59 4.13 -8.03
N ILE A 19 -18.81 4.93 -8.76
CA ILE A 19 -19.10 5.25 -10.17
C ILE A 19 -19.12 3.97 -10.99
N VAL A 20 -18.12 3.09 -10.86
CA VAL A 20 -18.09 1.88 -11.68
C VAL A 20 -19.22 0.92 -11.29
N ALA A 21 -19.47 0.70 -10.00
CA ALA A 21 -20.60 -0.10 -9.55
C ALA A 21 -21.94 0.48 -10.07
N GLY A 22 -22.11 1.80 -10.00
CA GLY A 22 -23.29 2.49 -10.54
C GLY A 22 -23.43 2.33 -12.04
N THR A 23 -22.34 2.46 -12.81
CA THR A 23 -22.37 2.24 -14.27
C THR A 23 -22.68 0.79 -14.61
N ALA A 24 -22.14 -0.19 -13.86
CA ALA A 24 -22.43 -1.60 -14.06
C ALA A 24 -23.90 -1.93 -13.78
N TYR A 25 -24.46 -1.36 -12.70
CA TYR A 25 -25.89 -1.48 -12.37
C TYR A 25 -26.79 -0.93 -13.48
N ILE A 26 -26.46 0.26 -14.01
CA ILE A 26 -27.23 0.89 -15.09
C ILE A 26 -27.07 0.12 -16.41
N LEU A 27 -25.89 -0.43 -16.69
CA LEU A 27 -25.60 -1.15 -17.93
C LEU A 27 -26.23 -2.55 -17.97
N PHE A 28 -26.40 -3.18 -16.82
CA PHE A 28 -26.96 -4.53 -16.69
C PHE A 28 -28.25 -4.79 -17.50
N PRO A 29 -29.33 -3.98 -17.40
CA PRO A 29 -30.54 -4.20 -18.19
C PRO A 29 -30.33 -4.06 -19.70
N TYR A 30 -29.37 -3.25 -20.14
CA TYR A 30 -29.01 -3.18 -21.56
C TYR A 30 -28.32 -4.45 -22.04
N LEU A 31 -27.43 -5.01 -21.21
CA LEU A 31 -26.76 -6.29 -21.50
C LEU A 31 -27.78 -7.43 -21.61
N GLN A 32 -28.77 -7.49 -20.71
CA GLN A 32 -29.86 -8.47 -20.78
C GLN A 32 -30.64 -8.34 -22.09
N ARG A 33 -31.00 -7.11 -22.50
CA ARG A 33 -31.69 -6.87 -23.79
C ARG A 33 -30.89 -7.30 -25.01
N ILE A 34 -29.57 -7.12 -24.97
CA ILE A 34 -28.67 -7.56 -26.06
C ILE A 34 -28.54 -9.09 -26.08
N ALA A 35 -28.55 -9.73 -24.92
CA ALA A 35 -28.43 -11.18 -24.79
C ALA A 35 -29.73 -11.93 -25.13
N ALA A 36 -30.90 -11.31 -24.92
CA ALA A 36 -32.22 -11.94 -25.08
C ALA A 36 -32.46 -12.62 -26.45
N PRO A 37 -32.10 -12.02 -27.61
CA PRO A 37 -32.26 -12.67 -28.91
C PRO A 37 -31.42 -13.93 -29.07
N GLY A 38 -30.23 -13.98 -28.46
CA GLY A 38 -29.33 -15.13 -28.54
C GLY A 38 -29.80 -16.29 -27.67
N VAL A 39 -30.39 -16.01 -26.51
CA VAL A 39 -30.95 -17.02 -25.60
C VAL A 39 -32.19 -17.67 -26.19
N GLY A 40 -33.05 -16.92 -26.91
CA GLY A 40 -34.28 -17.46 -27.50
C GLY A 40 -34.10 -18.40 -28.69
N ILE A 41 -32.89 -18.55 -29.22
CA ILE A 41 -32.59 -19.41 -30.40
C ILE A 41 -32.03 -20.79 -29.97
N ILE A 42 -31.47 -20.89 -28.77
CA ILE A 42 -30.80 -22.10 -28.27
C ILE A 42 -31.83 -22.99 -27.57
N ASP A 43 -31.74 -24.31 -27.78
CA ASP A 43 -32.64 -25.26 -27.12
C ASP A 43 -32.57 -25.14 -25.60
N VAL A 44 -33.76 -25.08 -24.99
CA VAL A 44 -33.99 -24.55 -23.64
C VAL A 44 -33.37 -25.47 -22.61
N ASP A 45 -33.44 -26.79 -22.79
CA ASP A 45 -32.89 -27.74 -21.84
C ASP A 45 -31.37 -27.84 -21.92
N ASP A 46 -30.80 -27.86 -23.14
CA ASP A 46 -29.36 -27.98 -23.36
C ASP A 46 -28.57 -26.78 -22.82
N LEU A 47 -29.07 -25.54 -22.95
CA LEU A 47 -28.37 -24.36 -22.44
C LEU A 47 -28.39 -24.29 -20.90
N THR A 48 -29.48 -24.69 -20.25
CA THR A 48 -29.51 -24.74 -18.77
C THR A 48 -28.63 -25.86 -18.26
N VAL A 49 -28.74 -27.06 -18.83
CA VAL A 49 -27.97 -28.21 -18.36
C VAL A 49 -26.48 -27.95 -18.57
N SER A 50 -26.07 -27.38 -19.69
CA SER A 50 -24.65 -27.08 -19.93
C SER A 50 -24.14 -25.93 -19.04
N VAL A 51 -24.88 -24.82 -18.93
CA VAL A 51 -24.40 -23.63 -18.19
C VAL A 51 -24.56 -23.80 -16.68
N THR A 52 -25.72 -24.24 -16.19
CA THR A 52 -25.97 -24.40 -14.74
C THR A 52 -25.49 -25.74 -14.17
N GLY A 53 -25.47 -26.80 -14.98
CA GLY A 53 -25.12 -28.15 -14.51
C GLY A 53 -23.63 -28.44 -14.54
N GLU A 54 -22.90 -27.99 -15.57
CA GLU A 54 -21.51 -28.39 -15.79
C GLU A 54 -20.53 -27.22 -15.83
N PHE A 55 -20.88 -26.11 -16.50
CA PHE A 55 -19.92 -25.04 -16.78
C PHE A 55 -19.76 -24.04 -15.63
N ALA A 56 -20.85 -23.41 -15.17
CA ALA A 56 -20.77 -22.34 -14.17
C ALA A 56 -20.22 -22.80 -12.81
N PRO A 57 -20.61 -23.96 -12.25
CA PRO A 57 -20.05 -24.42 -10.97
C PRO A 57 -18.54 -24.68 -11.04
N VAL A 58 -18.07 -25.26 -12.16
CA VAL A 58 -16.64 -25.54 -12.37
C VAL A 58 -15.85 -24.24 -12.53
N LEU A 59 -16.39 -23.29 -13.30
CA LEU A 59 -15.80 -21.97 -13.51
C LEU A 59 -15.71 -21.17 -12.20
N ASP A 60 -16.76 -21.21 -11.38
CA ASP A 60 -16.83 -20.54 -10.08
C ASP A 60 -15.82 -21.10 -9.10
N VAL A 61 -15.73 -22.44 -8.98
CA VAL A 61 -14.74 -23.09 -8.10
C VAL A 61 -13.31 -22.77 -8.56
N LEU A 62 -13.04 -22.85 -9.87
CA LEU A 62 -11.73 -22.54 -10.43
C LEU A 62 -11.35 -21.07 -10.19
N TYR A 63 -12.28 -20.15 -10.41
CA TYR A 63 -12.07 -18.73 -10.15
C TYR A 63 -11.84 -18.46 -8.67
N ALA A 64 -12.67 -19.02 -7.78
CA ALA A 64 -12.51 -18.84 -6.33
C ALA A 64 -11.16 -19.36 -5.84
N LEU A 65 -10.71 -20.53 -6.32
CA LEU A 65 -9.43 -21.12 -5.97
C LEU A 65 -8.25 -20.26 -6.48
N LEU A 66 -8.30 -19.83 -7.74
CA LEU A 66 -7.25 -18.99 -8.33
C LEU A 66 -7.22 -17.60 -7.69
N ALA A 67 -8.37 -17.00 -7.42
CA ALA A 67 -8.48 -15.70 -6.77
C ALA A 67 -7.95 -15.78 -5.33
N SER A 68 -8.38 -16.78 -4.56
CA SER A 68 -7.93 -16.97 -3.18
C SER A 68 -6.42 -17.25 -3.11
N SER A 69 -5.90 -18.13 -3.96
CA SER A 69 -4.46 -18.43 -3.99
C SER A 69 -3.63 -17.24 -4.46
N THR A 70 -4.15 -16.43 -5.38
CA THR A 70 -3.50 -15.18 -5.81
C THR A 70 -3.48 -14.20 -4.66
N ILE A 71 -4.62 -13.89 -4.05
CA ILE A 71 -4.71 -12.97 -2.89
C ILE A 71 -3.75 -13.41 -1.77
N ALA A 72 -3.71 -14.70 -1.41
CA ALA A 72 -2.80 -15.21 -0.38
C ALA A 72 -1.32 -15.00 -0.74
N ARG A 73 -0.93 -15.20 -2.01
CA ARG A 73 0.44 -14.91 -2.47
C ARG A 73 0.75 -13.41 -2.45
N LEU A 74 -0.23 -12.57 -2.80
CA LEU A 74 -0.08 -11.11 -2.76
C LEU A 74 0.10 -10.61 -1.32
N GLN A 75 -0.72 -11.09 -0.39
CA GLN A 75 -0.60 -10.80 1.04
C GLN A 75 0.75 -11.24 1.58
N ALA A 76 1.15 -12.50 1.36
CA ALA A 76 2.44 -13.00 1.81
C ALA A 76 3.64 -12.23 1.21
N ARG A 77 3.51 -11.71 -0.02
CA ARG A 77 4.53 -10.84 -0.62
C ARG A 77 4.55 -9.47 0.05
N GLN A 78 3.38 -8.90 0.31
CA GLN A 78 3.23 -7.64 1.03
C GLN A 78 3.88 -7.72 2.43
N ASP A 79 3.62 -8.76 3.20
CA ASP A 79 4.18 -8.95 4.54
C ASP A 79 5.72 -8.97 4.48
N ARG A 80 6.31 -9.74 3.54
CA ARG A 80 7.76 -9.81 3.36
C ARG A 80 8.41 -8.49 2.94
N LEU A 81 7.69 -7.65 2.21
CA LEU A 81 8.15 -6.31 1.82
C LEU A 81 8.06 -5.34 3.00
N GLN A 82 7.00 -5.43 3.80
CA GLN A 82 6.86 -4.64 5.02
C GLN A 82 7.92 -5.02 6.05
N ASP A 83 8.17 -6.32 6.26
CA ASP A 83 9.21 -6.81 7.16
C ASP A 83 10.60 -6.30 6.75
N ALA A 84 10.95 -6.41 5.46
CA ALA A 84 12.22 -5.90 4.94
C ALA A 84 12.36 -4.38 5.14
N ALA A 85 11.30 -3.61 4.89
CA ALA A 85 11.30 -2.18 5.08
C ALA A 85 11.41 -1.79 6.57
N ASN A 86 10.76 -2.54 7.47
CA ASN A 86 10.82 -2.30 8.91
C ASN A 86 12.21 -2.63 9.48
N GLU A 87 12.86 -3.71 9.02
CA GLU A 87 14.25 -4.02 9.36
C GLU A 87 15.19 -2.90 8.92
N GLU A 88 15.02 -2.39 7.70
CA GLU A 88 15.79 -1.27 7.16
C GLU A 88 15.60 0.00 8.00
N LEU A 89 14.36 0.32 8.40
CA LEU A 89 14.05 1.47 9.25
C LEU A 89 14.61 1.33 10.67
N CYS A 90 14.66 0.11 11.22
CA CYS A 90 15.28 -0.15 12.51
C CYS A 90 16.78 0.23 12.50
N HIS A 91 17.51 -0.21 11.47
CA HIS A 91 18.92 0.15 11.29
C HIS A 91 19.11 1.64 11.01
N LEU A 92 18.20 2.25 10.24
CA LEU A 92 18.24 3.68 9.96
C LEU A 92 18.09 4.50 11.26
N ARG A 93 17.17 4.09 12.14
CA ARG A 93 16.98 4.72 13.45
C ARG A 93 18.20 4.58 14.34
N MET A 94 18.79 3.39 14.40
CA MET A 94 20.04 3.17 15.14
C MET A 94 21.16 4.06 14.63
N LEU A 95 21.28 4.21 13.31
CA LEU A 95 22.28 5.10 12.71
C LEU A 95 22.05 6.56 13.09
N VAL A 96 20.80 7.04 13.05
CA VAL A 96 20.44 8.40 13.47
C VAL A 96 20.85 8.64 14.92
N TRP A 97 20.54 7.70 15.82
CA TRP A 97 20.92 7.81 17.22
C TRP A 97 22.44 7.89 17.43
N LEU A 98 23.21 7.03 16.77
CA LEU A 98 24.68 7.04 16.84
C LEU A 98 25.26 8.35 16.28
N VAL A 99 24.73 8.86 15.16
CA VAL A 99 25.20 10.13 14.58
C VAL A 99 24.85 11.30 15.51
N ILE A 100 23.68 11.31 16.15
CA ILE A 100 23.31 12.34 17.15
C ILE A 100 24.27 12.28 18.36
N GLU A 101 24.62 11.09 18.84
CA GLU A 101 25.60 10.91 19.92
C GLU A 101 26.96 11.54 19.53
N LEU A 102 27.40 11.32 18.29
CA LEU A 102 28.64 11.92 17.77
C LEU A 102 28.61 13.45 17.74
N VAL A 103 27.46 14.09 17.47
CA VAL A 103 27.36 15.56 17.44
C VAL A 103 27.80 16.18 18.77
N ALA A 104 27.48 15.53 19.89
CA ALA A 104 27.80 16.04 21.22
C ALA A 104 29.31 16.02 21.53
N ASP A 105 30.02 15.04 20.99
CA ASP A 105 31.43 14.77 21.33
C ASP A 105 32.42 15.50 20.40
N LEU A 106 31.99 15.89 19.19
CA LEU A 106 32.87 16.42 18.15
C LEU A 106 33.06 17.95 18.22
N LYS A 107 34.17 18.43 17.63
CA LYS A 107 34.45 19.84 17.32
C LYS A 107 33.62 20.32 16.12
N ASP A 108 33.70 21.61 15.79
CA ASP A 108 32.80 22.25 14.80
C ASP A 108 32.87 21.61 13.40
N GLU A 109 34.05 21.27 12.89
CA GLU A 109 34.19 20.58 11.58
C GLU A 109 33.56 19.17 11.57
N GLY A 110 33.77 18.39 12.65
CA GLY A 110 33.15 17.08 12.81
C GLY A 110 31.63 17.19 12.96
N ARG A 111 31.13 18.21 13.66
CA ARG A 111 29.70 18.46 13.79
C ARG A 111 29.04 18.78 12.45
N GLU A 112 29.67 19.59 11.60
CA GLU A 112 29.15 19.87 10.26
C GLU A 112 28.99 18.58 9.44
N THR A 113 29.97 17.69 9.52
CA THR A 113 29.92 16.36 8.89
C THR A 113 28.79 15.50 9.46
N CYS A 114 28.54 15.54 10.78
CA CYS A 114 27.38 14.87 11.37
C CYS A 114 26.05 15.46 10.88
N PHE A 115 25.92 16.78 10.76
CA PHE A 115 24.69 17.40 10.26
C PHE A 115 24.40 17.05 8.80
N THR A 116 25.41 17.04 7.94
CA THR A 116 25.28 16.58 6.54
C THR A 116 24.92 15.09 6.47
N THR A 117 25.45 14.28 7.40
CA THR A 117 25.06 12.87 7.57
C THR A 117 23.58 12.75 7.97
N LEU A 118 23.11 13.51 8.96
CA LEU A 118 21.70 13.54 9.38
C LEU A 118 20.76 14.01 8.25
N GLN A 119 21.19 14.97 7.43
CA GLN A 119 20.43 15.39 6.24
C GLN A 119 20.36 14.27 5.18
N THR A 120 21.44 13.53 5.00
CA THR A 120 21.47 12.38 4.09
C THR A 120 20.50 11.29 4.59
N LEU A 121 20.48 11.02 5.90
CA LEU A 121 19.52 10.09 6.52
C LEU A 121 18.08 10.58 6.38
N TRP A 122 17.84 11.87 6.56
CA TRP A 122 16.53 12.46 6.31
C TRP A 122 16.08 12.23 4.87
N SER A 123 16.95 12.54 3.90
CA SER A 123 16.67 12.34 2.47
C SER A 123 16.40 10.87 2.16
N TYR A 124 17.10 9.95 2.81
CA TYR A 124 16.84 8.52 2.69
C TYR A 124 15.44 8.14 3.18
N THR A 125 14.97 8.70 4.31
CA THR A 125 13.58 8.49 4.75
C THR A 125 12.56 9.05 3.75
N ASP A 126 12.84 10.18 3.09
CA ASP A 126 11.99 10.73 2.02
C ASP A 126 11.92 9.77 0.83
N GLN A 127 13.04 9.12 0.49
CA GLN A 127 13.07 8.12 -0.57
C GLN A 127 12.23 6.90 -0.20
N LEU A 128 12.40 6.36 1.00
CA LEU A 128 11.60 5.23 1.48
C LEU A 128 10.10 5.53 1.52
N ALA A 129 9.71 6.75 1.94
CA ALA A 129 8.32 7.16 2.10
C ALA A 129 7.61 7.48 0.78
N PHE A 130 8.31 8.12 -0.16
CA PHE A 130 7.68 8.78 -1.29
C PHE A 130 8.23 8.39 -2.67
N SER A 131 9.42 7.79 -2.74
CA SER A 131 10.04 7.49 -4.03
C SER A 131 9.61 6.12 -4.55
N SER A 132 9.46 6.05 -5.87
CA SER A 132 9.27 4.79 -6.57
C SER A 132 10.61 4.04 -6.65
N ARG A 133 10.63 2.71 -6.81
CA ARG A 133 11.90 1.96 -7.01
C ARG A 133 12.65 2.45 -8.23
N LYS A 134 11.95 2.88 -9.28
CA LYS A 134 12.61 3.44 -10.46
C LYS A 134 13.42 4.67 -10.07
N ASP A 135 12.83 5.58 -9.29
CA ASP A 135 13.51 6.77 -8.80
C ASP A 135 14.64 6.38 -7.83
N GLU A 136 14.40 5.39 -6.98
CA GLU A 136 15.40 4.87 -6.04
C GLU A 136 16.62 4.26 -6.77
N LEU A 137 16.39 3.47 -7.83
CA LEU A 137 17.45 2.89 -8.66
C LEU A 137 18.19 3.96 -9.48
N ASP A 138 17.48 4.93 -10.05
CA ASP A 138 18.12 6.05 -10.77
C ASP A 138 18.98 6.89 -9.82
N LEU A 139 18.51 7.09 -8.60
CA LEU A 139 19.25 7.80 -7.56
C LEU A 139 20.47 6.99 -7.09
N ASN A 140 20.40 5.66 -7.05
CA ASN A 140 21.59 4.83 -6.75
C ASN A 140 22.69 4.95 -7.80
N ILE A 141 22.30 5.08 -9.06
CA ILE A 141 23.26 5.23 -10.16
C ILE A 141 23.90 6.62 -10.13
N LYS A 142 23.12 7.66 -9.83
CA LYS A 142 23.57 9.05 -9.87
C LYS A 142 24.26 9.50 -8.59
N ASP A 143 23.70 9.16 -7.44
CA ASP A 143 23.98 9.82 -6.17
C ASP A 143 23.56 8.95 -4.95
N ASP A 144 24.19 7.78 -4.80
CA ASP A 144 23.81 6.80 -3.77
C ASP A 144 23.95 7.35 -2.33
N PRO A 145 22.85 7.46 -1.56
CA PRO A 145 22.87 8.00 -0.21
C PRO A 145 23.64 7.09 0.75
N ILE A 146 23.61 5.77 0.57
CA ILE A 146 24.35 4.85 1.44
C ILE A 146 25.85 5.05 1.28
N ARG A 147 26.31 5.25 0.04
CA ARG A 147 27.71 5.60 -0.23
C ARG A 147 28.11 6.92 0.44
N LYS A 148 27.25 7.94 0.41
CA LYS A 148 27.52 9.21 1.10
C LYS A 148 27.65 9.03 2.61
N LEU A 149 26.79 8.21 3.22
CA LEU A 149 26.88 7.89 4.64
C LEU A 149 28.22 7.22 4.97
N PHE A 150 28.65 6.25 4.15
CA PHE A 150 29.93 5.58 4.35
C PHE A 150 31.12 6.55 4.27
N VAL A 151 31.12 7.42 3.26
CA VAL A 151 32.16 8.46 3.11
C VAL A 151 32.16 9.41 4.31
N ALA A 152 30.98 9.88 4.74
CA ALA A 152 30.87 10.80 5.86
C ALA A 152 31.37 10.19 7.19
N LEU A 153 31.02 8.92 7.47
CA LEU A 153 31.51 8.20 8.65
C LEU A 153 33.03 7.99 8.59
N HIS A 154 33.57 7.66 7.43
CA HIS A 154 35.02 7.54 7.26
C HIS A 154 35.74 8.89 7.44
N THR A 155 35.16 9.99 6.95
CA THR A 155 35.73 11.33 7.18
C THR A 155 35.72 11.71 8.66
N LEU A 156 34.66 11.34 9.40
CA LEU A 156 34.58 11.55 10.85
C LEU A 156 35.66 10.76 11.59
N GLN A 157 35.94 9.53 11.17
CA GLN A 157 36.99 8.71 11.77
C GLN A 157 38.39 9.28 11.55
N CYS A 158 38.63 9.92 10.38
CA CYS A 158 39.93 10.54 10.06
C CYS A 158 40.13 11.94 10.65
N ALA A 159 39.06 12.70 10.90
CA ALA A 159 39.15 14.10 11.34
C ALA A 159 39.58 14.28 12.82
N GLU A 160 39.75 13.20 13.57
CA GLU A 160 39.98 13.20 15.03
C GLU A 160 41.45 12.92 15.42
N GLU A 161 42.42 13.54 14.74
CA GLU A 161 43.83 13.45 15.16
C GLU A 161 44.15 14.32 16.39
N ASP A 162 43.45 15.45 16.59
CA ASP A 162 43.73 16.47 17.61
C ASP A 162 42.78 16.45 18.83
N THR A 163 42.10 15.34 19.10
CA THR A 163 41.17 15.21 20.23
C THR A 163 41.74 14.41 21.39
N PRO A 164 41.22 14.62 22.62
CA PRO A 164 41.60 13.80 23.77
C PRO A 164 41.41 12.32 23.46
N LYS A 165 42.38 11.50 23.86
CA LYS A 165 42.39 10.05 23.56
C LYS A 165 41.08 9.35 23.92
N ALA A 166 40.44 9.72 25.04
CA ALA A 166 39.18 9.15 25.47
C ALA A 166 38.00 9.48 24.50
N THR A 167 37.95 10.72 24.00
CA THR A 167 36.95 11.15 23.01
C THR A 167 37.21 10.44 21.69
N ARG A 168 38.46 10.39 21.24
CA ARG A 168 38.86 9.68 20.02
C ARG A 168 38.47 8.20 20.04
N GLU A 169 38.76 7.49 21.14
CA GLU A 169 38.37 6.08 21.29
C GLU A 169 36.85 5.88 21.27
N ARG A 170 36.08 6.83 21.82
CA ARG A 170 34.61 6.79 21.77
C ARG A 170 34.10 7.02 20.36
N VAL A 171 34.58 8.07 19.69
CA VAL A 171 34.22 8.40 18.29
C VAL A 171 34.56 7.23 17.37
N GLU A 172 35.72 6.61 17.52
CA GLU A 172 36.13 5.44 16.72
C GLU A 172 35.19 4.24 16.92
N ARG A 173 34.78 3.96 18.16
CA ARG A 173 33.80 2.88 18.44
C ARG A 173 32.45 3.20 17.84
N THR A 174 31.92 4.41 18.07
CA THR A 174 30.60 4.82 17.59
C THR A 174 30.55 4.88 16.05
N THR A 175 31.61 5.36 15.39
CA THR A 175 31.71 5.37 13.91
C THR A 175 31.89 3.97 13.33
N SER A 176 32.64 3.09 13.99
CA SER A 176 32.73 1.65 13.62
C SER A 176 31.37 0.97 13.73
N ASP A 177 30.64 1.18 14.82
CA ASP A 177 29.30 0.59 15.02
C ASP A 177 28.29 1.18 14.02
N ALA A 178 28.35 2.48 13.73
CA ALA A 178 27.56 3.10 12.68
C ALA A 178 27.88 2.50 11.30
N SER A 179 29.15 2.25 10.99
CA SER A 179 29.56 1.65 9.71
C SER A 179 28.96 0.26 9.51
N ARG A 180 28.91 -0.57 10.57
CA ARG A 180 28.21 -1.88 10.52
C ARG A 180 26.73 -1.73 10.20
N HIS A 181 26.07 -0.71 10.73
CA HIS A 181 24.67 -0.44 10.38
C HIS A 181 24.50 0.08 8.95
N VAL A 182 25.45 0.85 8.41
CA VAL A 182 25.44 1.22 6.98
C VAL A 182 25.59 0.00 6.08
N GLU A 183 26.48 -0.94 6.41
CA GLU A 183 26.64 -2.21 5.67
C GLU A 183 25.37 -3.08 5.74
N ALA A 184 24.74 -3.15 6.91
CA ALA A 184 23.46 -3.82 7.10
C ALA A 184 22.36 -3.16 6.25
N LEU A 185 22.30 -1.82 6.22
CA LEU A 185 21.36 -1.07 5.37
C LEU A 185 21.56 -1.38 3.89
N LEU A 186 22.80 -1.44 3.40
CA LEU A 186 23.09 -1.80 2.02
C LEU A 186 22.55 -3.20 1.70
N THR A 187 22.82 -4.15 2.59
CA THR A 187 22.36 -5.54 2.43
C THR A 187 20.83 -5.63 2.43
N LEU A 188 20.17 -5.02 3.41
CA LEU A 188 18.71 -5.01 3.52
C LEU A 188 18.04 -4.32 2.34
N ARG A 189 18.60 -3.21 1.87
CA ARG A 189 18.12 -2.52 0.69
C ARG A 189 18.20 -3.40 -0.55
N THR A 190 19.32 -4.08 -0.78
CA THR A 190 19.45 -5.00 -1.93
C THR A 190 18.45 -6.14 -1.85
N GLN A 191 18.24 -6.72 -0.66
CA GLN A 191 17.23 -7.75 -0.44
C GLN A 191 15.81 -7.24 -0.69
N ARG A 192 15.48 -6.03 -0.22
CA ARG A 192 14.19 -5.39 -0.50
C ARG A 192 14.01 -5.17 -2.00
N LEU A 193 14.98 -4.58 -2.68
CA LEU A 193 14.93 -4.30 -4.12
C LEU A 193 14.83 -5.58 -4.97
N ASP A 194 15.40 -6.69 -4.51
CA ASP A 194 15.25 -8.01 -5.11
C ASP A 194 13.83 -8.56 -4.93
N ARG A 195 13.31 -8.54 -3.69
CA ARG A 195 11.91 -8.94 -3.39
C ARG A 195 10.89 -8.09 -4.14
N GLU A 196 11.15 -6.80 -4.30
CA GLU A 196 10.36 -5.89 -5.12
C GLU A 196 10.41 -6.26 -6.60
N GLY A 197 11.53 -6.81 -7.08
CA GLY A 197 11.73 -7.27 -8.46
C GLY A 197 11.01 -8.58 -8.81
N GLN A 198 10.65 -9.39 -7.82
CA GLN A 198 9.93 -10.65 -8.03
C GLN A 198 8.45 -10.40 -8.32
N ALA A 199 8.14 -10.03 -9.57
CA ALA A 199 6.77 -9.83 -10.05
C ALA A 199 5.98 -11.15 -10.07
N VAL A 200 4.67 -11.05 -9.89
CA VAL A 200 3.77 -12.21 -10.00
C VAL A 200 3.57 -12.50 -11.48
N PRO A 201 3.56 -13.78 -11.92
CA PRO A 201 3.45 -14.09 -13.35
C PRO A 201 2.20 -13.44 -13.96
N PRO A 202 2.33 -12.63 -15.03
CA PRO A 202 1.20 -11.92 -15.63
C PRO A 202 0.13 -12.87 -16.16
N ALA A 203 0.52 -14.10 -16.50
CA ALA A 203 -0.38 -15.17 -16.94
C ALA A 203 -1.49 -15.48 -15.93
N VAL A 204 -1.23 -15.46 -14.61
CA VAL A 204 -2.25 -15.74 -13.59
C VAL A 204 -3.38 -14.72 -13.65
N PHE A 205 -3.05 -13.46 -13.91
CA PHE A 205 -4.03 -12.38 -13.99
C PHE A 205 -4.80 -12.37 -15.31
N VAL A 206 -4.14 -12.75 -16.41
CA VAL A 206 -4.84 -12.96 -17.69
C VAL A 206 -5.88 -14.07 -17.54
N ILE A 207 -5.52 -15.17 -16.87
CA ILE A 207 -6.44 -16.28 -16.59
C ILE A 207 -7.59 -15.79 -15.69
N LEU A 208 -7.29 -15.12 -14.59
CA LEU A 208 -8.32 -14.59 -13.69
C LEU A 208 -9.28 -13.64 -14.41
N ASN A 209 -8.78 -12.65 -15.15
CA ASN A 209 -9.62 -11.72 -15.91
C ASN A 209 -10.50 -12.45 -16.94
N SER A 210 -9.95 -13.48 -17.60
CA SER A 210 -10.71 -14.27 -18.57
C SER A 210 -11.83 -15.05 -17.87
N LEU A 211 -11.53 -15.72 -16.76
CA LEU A 211 -12.52 -16.44 -15.96
C LEU A 211 -13.62 -15.50 -15.45
N SER A 212 -13.24 -14.34 -14.93
CA SER A 212 -14.17 -13.31 -14.46
C SER A 212 -15.12 -12.83 -15.55
N PHE A 213 -14.60 -12.62 -16.76
CA PHE A 213 -15.41 -12.25 -17.91
C PHE A 213 -16.43 -13.35 -18.25
N TRP A 214 -16.01 -14.61 -18.25
CA TRP A 214 -16.90 -15.75 -18.47
C TRP A 214 -17.96 -15.92 -17.38
N ILE A 215 -17.62 -15.66 -16.11
CA ILE A 215 -18.59 -15.67 -14.99
C ILE A 215 -19.65 -14.59 -15.20
N LEU A 216 -19.23 -13.36 -15.54
CA LEU A 216 -20.16 -12.26 -15.78
C LEU A 216 -21.09 -12.54 -16.97
N ILE A 217 -20.57 -13.11 -18.07
CA ILE A 217 -21.40 -13.53 -19.21
C ILE A 217 -22.40 -14.61 -18.78
N SER A 218 -21.93 -15.64 -18.07
CA SER A 218 -22.80 -16.72 -17.60
C SER A 218 -23.92 -16.17 -16.71
N TYR A 219 -23.59 -15.23 -15.83
CA TYR A 219 -24.56 -14.55 -14.98
C TYR A 219 -25.60 -13.76 -15.79
N VAL A 220 -25.17 -12.98 -16.79
CA VAL A 220 -26.09 -12.23 -17.67
C VAL A 220 -26.99 -13.18 -18.46
N LEU A 221 -26.47 -14.29 -19.00
CA LEU A 221 -27.27 -15.26 -19.75
C LEU A 221 -28.34 -15.94 -18.87
N LEU A 222 -27.97 -16.34 -17.65
CA LEU A 222 -28.87 -16.99 -16.71
C LEU A 222 -29.99 -16.06 -16.22
N THR A 223 -29.64 -14.81 -15.91
CA THR A 223 -30.61 -13.79 -15.47
C THR A 223 -31.54 -13.36 -16.60
N THR A 224 -31.02 -13.16 -17.81
CA THR A 224 -31.84 -12.87 -19.01
C THR A 224 -32.85 -13.98 -19.28
N ARG A 225 -32.45 -15.24 -19.10
CA ARG A 225 -33.38 -16.38 -19.24
C ARG A 225 -34.48 -16.36 -18.19
N ARG A 226 -34.16 -16.04 -16.94
CA ARG A 226 -35.14 -15.98 -15.84
C ARG A 226 -36.27 -14.98 -16.12
N GLU A 227 -35.94 -13.86 -16.77
CA GLU A 227 -36.95 -12.88 -17.20
C GLU A 227 -37.86 -13.39 -18.31
N LEU A 228 -37.38 -14.31 -19.16
CA LEU A 228 -38.15 -14.95 -20.22
C LEU A 228 -39.02 -16.12 -19.70
N GLU A 229 -38.49 -16.92 -18.77
CA GLU A 229 -39.17 -18.04 -18.13
C GLU A 229 -38.88 -18.06 -16.62
N PRO A 230 -39.86 -17.73 -15.75
CA PRO A 230 -39.63 -17.68 -14.31
C PRO A 230 -39.47 -19.10 -13.74
N MET A 231 -38.23 -19.60 -13.70
CA MET A 231 -37.88 -20.83 -12.99
C MET A 231 -37.44 -20.56 -11.54
N PRO A 232 -37.72 -21.49 -10.60
CA PRO A 232 -37.15 -21.47 -9.26
C PRO A 232 -35.70 -21.98 -9.29
N LEU A 233 -34.72 -21.09 -9.11
CA LEU A 233 -33.32 -21.47 -8.88
C LEU A 233 -32.88 -21.08 -7.47
N THR A 234 -32.31 -22.04 -6.75
CA THR A 234 -31.63 -21.83 -5.46
C THR A 234 -30.18 -21.40 -5.72
N PHE A 235 -29.96 -20.09 -5.90
CA PHE A 235 -28.63 -19.48 -5.93
C PHE A 235 -28.08 -19.32 -4.51
N SER A 236 -27.76 -20.43 -3.83
CA SER A 236 -27.10 -20.40 -2.53
C SER A 236 -25.56 -20.42 -2.61
N SER A 237 -24.97 -20.72 -3.78
CA SER A 237 -23.51 -20.93 -3.90
C SER A 237 -22.68 -19.66 -4.18
N LEU A 238 -23.18 -18.73 -5.01
CA LEU A 238 -22.45 -17.52 -5.40
C LEU A 238 -22.35 -16.48 -4.27
N GLY A 239 -23.40 -16.35 -3.44
CA GLY A 239 -23.38 -15.48 -2.27
C GLY A 239 -22.44 -15.97 -1.16
N VAL A 240 -22.35 -17.29 -0.96
CA VAL A 240 -21.48 -17.90 0.06
C VAL A 240 -20.00 -17.80 -0.32
N SER A 241 -19.65 -17.94 -1.61
CA SER A 241 -18.27 -17.76 -2.06
C SER A 241 -17.80 -16.31 -1.97
N ALA A 242 -18.65 -15.33 -2.27
CA ALA A 242 -18.32 -13.91 -2.10
C ALA A 242 -18.16 -13.52 -0.62
N ALA A 243 -19.06 -14.01 0.26
CA ALA A 243 -18.95 -13.79 1.70
C ALA A 243 -17.69 -14.44 2.29
N HIS A 244 -17.35 -15.66 1.86
CA HIS A 244 -16.15 -16.36 2.35
C HIS A 244 -14.85 -15.76 1.81
N LEU A 245 -14.86 -15.20 0.60
CA LEU A 245 -13.73 -14.45 0.03
C LEU A 245 -13.53 -13.09 0.74
N LEU A 246 -14.59 -12.40 1.13
CA LEU A 246 -14.53 -11.14 1.88
C LEU A 246 -14.02 -11.34 3.31
N ASP A 247 -14.45 -12.43 3.95
CA ASP A 247 -14.00 -12.85 5.28
C ASP A 247 -12.50 -13.22 5.29
N LYS A 248 -12.04 -14.01 4.30
CA LYS A 248 -10.60 -14.36 4.17
C LYS A 248 -9.72 -13.23 3.65
N ALA A 249 -10.26 -12.26 2.93
CA ALA A 249 -9.51 -11.10 2.45
C ALA A 249 -9.22 -10.07 3.56
N GLY A 250 -9.67 -10.30 4.80
CA GLY A 250 -9.49 -9.36 5.92
C GLY A 250 -10.18 -8.02 5.69
N MET A 251 -11.16 -7.97 4.78
CA MET A 251 -11.93 -6.76 4.47
C MET A 251 -13.14 -6.57 5.40
N VAL A 252 -13.38 -7.50 6.33
CA VAL A 252 -14.16 -7.22 7.53
C VAL A 252 -13.19 -6.62 8.54
N VAL A 253 -13.40 -5.34 8.84
CA VAL A 253 -12.72 -4.65 9.94
C VAL A 253 -12.90 -5.51 11.20
N GLN A 254 -11.81 -6.09 11.71
CA GLN A 254 -11.78 -6.54 13.10
C GLN A 254 -11.90 -5.30 13.97
N GLU A 255 -13.13 -4.93 14.32
CA GLU A 255 -13.35 -4.13 15.52
C GLU A 255 -12.89 -4.98 16.71
N GLY A 256 -11.89 -4.49 17.42
CA GLY A 256 -11.41 -5.10 18.64
C GLY A 256 -12.54 -5.21 19.67
N THR A 257 -12.67 -6.40 20.24
CA THR A 257 -13.35 -6.74 21.51
C THR A 257 -13.17 -5.64 22.58
N VAL A 258 -14.17 -5.25 23.39
CA VAL A 258 -14.95 -6.06 24.35
C VAL A 258 -16.30 -5.36 24.66
N GLY A 259 -17.41 -6.10 24.66
CA GLY A 259 -18.67 -5.67 25.27
C GLY A 259 -19.90 -6.29 24.60
N GLY A 260 -20.55 -7.24 25.29
CA GLY A 260 -21.68 -7.98 24.75
C GLY A 260 -22.86 -7.09 24.31
N GLY A 261 -23.27 -7.26 23.07
CA GLY A 261 -24.49 -6.72 22.48
C GLY A 261 -24.73 -7.44 21.15
N GLY A 262 -25.91 -8.04 20.99
CA GLY A 262 -26.22 -8.98 19.91
C GLY A 262 -26.14 -8.38 18.48
N PRO A 263 -26.21 -9.25 17.45
CA PRO A 263 -26.07 -8.87 16.05
C PRO A 263 -27.37 -8.24 15.52
N GLU A 264 -27.67 -7.00 15.91
CA GLU A 264 -28.85 -6.27 15.40
C GLU A 264 -28.49 -4.97 14.64
N GLY A 265 -27.24 -4.49 14.71
CA GLY A 265 -26.85 -3.20 14.10
C GLY A 265 -26.54 -3.23 12.59
N ALA A 266 -25.79 -4.23 12.11
CA ALA A 266 -25.34 -4.26 10.71
C ALA A 266 -26.47 -4.61 9.72
N GLY A 267 -27.47 -5.40 10.16
CA GLY A 267 -28.66 -5.70 9.38
C GLY A 267 -29.60 -4.50 9.24
N SER A 268 -29.58 -3.55 10.18
CA SER A 268 -30.46 -2.38 10.19
C SER A 268 -30.08 -1.35 9.11
N ILE A 269 -28.79 -1.09 8.90
CA ILE A 269 -28.34 -0.13 7.89
C ILE A 269 -28.52 -0.70 6.48
N LEU A 270 -28.17 -1.97 6.27
CA LEU A 270 -28.40 -2.68 5.00
C LEU A 270 -29.90 -2.80 4.67
N SER A 271 -30.77 -3.10 5.64
CA SER A 271 -32.21 -3.17 5.40
C SER A 271 -32.87 -1.80 5.18
N THR A 272 -32.33 -0.74 5.78
CA THR A 272 -32.80 0.65 5.56
C THR A 272 -32.38 1.17 4.18
N ILE A 273 -31.16 0.85 3.72
CA ILE A 273 -30.72 1.13 2.35
C ILE A 273 -31.50 0.28 1.35
N VAL A 274 -31.80 -0.99 1.65
CA VAL A 274 -32.57 -1.86 0.76
C VAL A 274 -34.04 -1.46 0.65
N SER A 275 -34.63 -0.89 1.71
CA SER A 275 -36.04 -0.44 1.70
C SER A 275 -36.26 0.92 1.05
N LEU A 276 -35.25 1.81 1.02
CA LEU A 276 -35.37 3.12 0.36
C LEU A 276 -35.36 3.07 -1.17
N PHE A 277 -34.88 1.96 -1.76
CA PHE A 277 -34.61 1.88 -3.20
C PHE A 277 -35.53 0.90 -3.97
N TRP A 278 -36.70 0.53 -3.43
CA TRP A 278 -37.61 -0.35 -4.19
C TRP A 278 -38.14 0.32 -5.48
N PRO A 279 -38.14 -0.38 -6.63
CA PRO A 279 -37.72 -1.76 -6.84
C PRO A 279 -36.23 -1.83 -7.20
N ILE A 280 -35.40 -2.32 -6.28
CA ILE A 280 -33.99 -2.59 -6.59
C ILE A 280 -33.97 -3.84 -7.44
N ASN A 281 -33.37 -3.75 -8.63
CA ASN A 281 -32.99 -4.93 -9.39
C ASN A 281 -31.85 -5.62 -8.62
N THR A 282 -32.19 -6.61 -7.79
CA THR A 282 -31.22 -7.34 -6.97
C THR A 282 -30.16 -8.05 -7.81
N GLU A 283 -30.49 -8.45 -9.04
CA GLU A 283 -29.57 -9.07 -9.98
C GLU A 283 -28.57 -8.05 -10.53
N GLY A 284 -29.05 -6.85 -10.87
CA GLY A 284 -28.19 -5.73 -11.24
C GLY A 284 -27.25 -5.32 -10.11
N LEU A 285 -27.70 -5.37 -8.85
CA LEU A 285 -26.86 -5.06 -7.69
C LEU A 285 -25.73 -6.10 -7.52
N LEU A 286 -26.04 -7.39 -7.66
CA LEU A 286 -25.03 -8.45 -7.58
C LEU A 286 -24.02 -8.34 -8.73
N PHE A 287 -24.48 -8.07 -9.95
CA PHE A 287 -23.61 -7.82 -11.10
C PHE A 287 -22.67 -6.63 -10.87
N ALA A 288 -23.20 -5.53 -10.31
CA ALA A 288 -22.41 -4.36 -9.93
C ALA A 288 -21.36 -4.68 -8.86
N ALA A 289 -21.73 -5.48 -7.84
CA ALA A 289 -20.82 -5.90 -6.79
C ALA A 289 -19.68 -6.79 -7.34
N MET A 290 -19.99 -7.77 -8.20
CA MET A 290 -18.98 -8.61 -8.83
C MET A 290 -18.04 -7.79 -9.73
N THR A 291 -18.60 -6.89 -10.54
CA THR A 291 -17.79 -6.00 -11.41
C THR A 291 -16.86 -5.10 -10.59
N SER A 292 -17.35 -4.57 -9.47
CA SER A 292 -16.55 -3.76 -8.54
C SER A 292 -15.42 -4.58 -7.92
N LEU A 293 -15.70 -5.79 -7.44
CA LEU A 293 -14.68 -6.70 -6.88
C LEU A 293 -13.58 -7.01 -7.90
N LEU A 294 -13.94 -7.25 -9.16
CA LEU A 294 -12.99 -7.50 -10.24
C LEU A 294 -12.06 -6.32 -10.50
N LEU A 295 -12.59 -5.10 -10.42
CA LEU A 295 -11.78 -3.91 -10.54
C LEU A 295 -10.85 -3.72 -9.35
N VAL A 296 -11.30 -4.04 -8.14
CA VAL A 296 -10.43 -4.03 -6.95
C VAL A 296 -9.27 -5.01 -7.15
N VAL A 297 -9.54 -6.24 -7.59
CA VAL A 297 -8.51 -7.25 -7.86
C VAL A 297 -7.57 -6.80 -8.99
N ARG A 298 -8.11 -6.22 -10.06
CA ARG A 298 -7.33 -5.69 -11.19
C ARG A 298 -6.47 -4.49 -10.80
N ASN A 299 -6.98 -3.61 -9.95
CA ASN A 299 -6.25 -2.46 -9.46
C ASN A 299 -5.14 -2.91 -8.48
N LEU A 300 -5.45 -3.85 -7.58
CA LEU A 300 -4.46 -4.50 -6.71
C LEU A 300 -3.36 -5.18 -7.53
N TYR A 301 -3.71 -5.82 -8.65
CA TYR A 301 -2.75 -6.36 -9.61
C TYR A 301 -1.86 -5.27 -10.21
N ARG A 302 -2.46 -4.21 -10.77
CA ARG A 302 -1.71 -3.11 -11.39
C ARG A 302 -0.72 -2.49 -10.40
N ASP A 303 -1.12 -2.42 -9.15
CA ASP A 303 -0.26 -1.93 -8.08
C ASP A 303 0.88 -2.87 -7.71
N LEU A 304 0.66 -4.19 -7.73
CA LEU A 304 1.68 -5.17 -7.37
C LEU A 304 2.62 -5.53 -8.52
N ASP A 305 2.17 -5.35 -9.77
CA ASP A 305 2.95 -5.53 -11.00
C ASP A 305 3.75 -4.27 -11.34
N ASN A 306 3.24 -3.10 -10.94
CA ASN A 306 4.01 -1.86 -10.85
C ASN A 306 4.02 -1.35 -9.41
N PRO A 307 4.84 -1.91 -8.50
CA PRO A 307 4.97 -1.42 -7.12
C PRO A 307 5.42 0.04 -7.02
N PHE A 308 5.72 0.67 -8.16
CA PHE A 308 6.38 1.97 -8.34
C PHE A 308 5.43 3.03 -8.90
N SER A 309 4.35 2.62 -9.56
CA SER A 309 3.21 3.49 -9.89
C SER A 309 1.95 3.10 -9.12
N GLY A 310 1.99 1.98 -8.38
CA GLY A 310 0.87 1.42 -7.66
C GLY A 310 0.43 2.30 -6.50
N HIS A 311 -0.87 2.53 -6.41
CA HIS A 311 -1.48 3.45 -5.46
C HIS A 311 -1.66 2.89 -4.05
N THR A 312 -1.56 1.58 -3.89
CA THR A 312 -1.57 0.93 -2.58
C THR A 312 -0.30 1.33 -1.84
N GLN A 313 -0.52 2.37 -1.04
CA GLN A 313 0.30 2.91 0.05
C GLN A 313 0.59 1.86 1.14
N ILE A 314 0.85 0.61 0.78
CA ILE A 314 1.14 -0.51 1.68
C ILE A 314 2.40 -0.26 2.51
N ARG A 315 3.29 0.64 2.04
CA ARG A 315 4.41 1.18 2.84
C ARG A 315 3.99 2.13 3.99
N ARG A 316 2.72 2.59 4.12
CA ARG A 316 2.43 3.83 4.86
C ARG A 316 1.73 3.74 6.21
N THR A 317 1.28 2.60 6.73
CA THR A 317 0.69 2.62 8.10
C THR A 317 1.73 2.33 9.16
N VAL A 318 2.39 1.17 9.10
CA VAL A 318 3.38 0.78 10.13
C VAL A 318 4.71 1.52 9.97
N SER A 319 5.21 1.65 8.73
CA SER A 319 6.48 2.31 8.48
C SER A 319 6.42 3.83 8.63
N THR A 320 5.23 4.44 8.53
CA THR A 320 5.09 5.90 8.72
C THR A 320 5.39 6.31 10.14
N ASN A 321 4.94 5.56 11.16
CA ASN A 321 5.27 5.88 12.56
C ASN A 321 6.78 5.83 12.83
N SER A 322 7.47 4.86 12.22
CA SER A 322 8.93 4.76 12.34
C SER A 322 9.63 5.91 11.60
N ILE A 323 9.16 6.24 10.40
CA ILE A 323 9.69 7.36 9.60
C ILE A 323 9.45 8.71 10.29
N THR A 324 8.25 8.94 10.84
CA THR A 324 7.95 10.16 11.59
C THR A 324 8.79 10.24 12.85
N GLY A 325 8.95 9.14 13.59
CA GLY A 325 9.84 9.06 14.75
C GLY A 325 11.29 9.42 14.43
N ILE A 326 11.86 8.85 13.36
CA ILE A 326 13.21 9.20 12.90
C ILE A 326 13.31 10.69 12.57
N ARG A 327 12.30 11.23 11.87
CA ARG A 327 12.26 12.63 11.47
C ARG A 327 12.13 13.56 12.66
N THR A 328 11.30 13.24 13.65
CA THR A 328 11.16 14.08 14.84
C THR A 328 12.46 14.09 15.65
N GLU A 329 13.17 12.97 15.75
CA GLU A 329 14.49 12.90 16.38
C GLU A 329 15.49 13.81 15.66
N ILE A 330 15.63 13.68 14.33
CA ILE A 330 16.54 14.53 13.53
C ILE A 330 16.17 16.02 13.67
N ALA A 331 14.89 16.37 13.52
CA ALA A 331 14.40 17.74 13.63
C ALA A 331 14.65 18.34 15.02
N GLY A 332 14.47 17.54 16.08
CA GLY A 332 14.76 17.94 17.44
C GLY A 332 16.23 18.30 17.64
N THR A 333 17.15 17.49 17.07
CA THR A 333 18.59 17.80 17.11
C THR A 333 18.91 19.09 16.39
N PHE A 334 18.38 19.32 15.18
CA PHE A 334 18.60 20.58 14.46
C PHE A 334 18.13 21.79 15.26
N GLU A 335 16.93 21.74 15.84
CA GLU A 335 16.39 22.87 16.61
C GLU A 335 17.17 23.13 17.90
N GLN A 336 17.58 22.07 18.61
CA GLN A 336 18.39 22.21 19.83
C GLN A 336 19.70 22.94 19.56
N TYR A 337 20.40 22.60 18.48
CA TYR A 337 21.67 23.25 18.11
C TYR A 337 21.49 24.64 17.49
N ARG A 338 20.33 24.89 16.85
CA ARG A 338 19.96 26.22 16.36
C ARG A 338 19.76 27.19 17.52
N LEU A 339 19.03 26.77 18.55
CA LEU A 339 18.78 27.56 19.76
C LEU A 339 20.07 27.85 20.55
N MET A 340 21.08 27.00 20.47
CA MET A 340 22.40 27.24 21.08
C MET A 340 23.28 28.22 20.30
N GLY A 341 22.82 28.78 19.18
CA GLY A 341 23.58 29.73 18.36
C GLY A 341 24.80 29.13 17.65
N ARG A 342 24.87 27.79 17.56
CA ARG A 342 26.01 27.04 16.99
C ARG A 342 25.83 26.64 15.53
N LEU A 343 24.69 26.98 14.92
CA LEU A 343 24.36 26.71 13.52
C LEU A 343 24.24 28.03 12.73
N ALA A 344 25.34 28.78 12.61
CA ALA A 344 25.38 29.96 11.74
C ALA A 344 25.43 29.59 10.25
N ALA A 345 25.99 28.42 9.90
CA ALA A 345 26.17 27.97 8.52
C ALA A 345 24.98 27.19 7.92
N CYS A 346 24.03 26.72 8.74
CA CYS A 346 22.86 25.97 8.27
C CYS A 346 21.60 26.83 8.04
N GLN A 347 21.65 28.15 8.27
CA GLN A 347 20.51 29.05 8.09
C GLN A 347 20.00 29.07 6.65
N ASP A 348 20.86 28.91 5.64
CA ASP A 348 20.44 28.82 4.24
C ASP A 348 19.74 27.48 3.90
N LEU A 349 19.93 26.44 4.72
CA LEU A 349 19.36 25.10 4.52
C LEU A 349 18.06 24.88 5.33
N SER A 350 17.88 25.55 6.47
CA SER A 350 16.65 25.46 7.27
C SER A 350 15.46 26.13 6.59
N ASP A 351 15.69 27.26 5.92
CA ASP A 351 14.61 28.19 5.60
C ASP A 351 13.78 27.81 4.36
N ALA A 352 14.31 26.98 3.45
CA ALA A 352 13.60 26.63 2.20
C ALA A 352 12.96 25.23 2.17
N CYS A 353 13.53 24.23 2.86
CA CYS A 353 13.13 22.82 2.64
C CYS A 353 12.77 22.05 3.92
N ILE A 354 13.47 22.32 5.02
CA ILE A 354 13.30 21.57 6.28
C ILE A 354 12.28 22.24 7.19
N CYS A 355 12.32 23.57 7.42
CA CYS A 355 11.30 24.26 8.23
C CYS A 355 9.88 24.14 7.64
N GLY A 356 9.74 24.25 6.31
CA GLY A 356 8.46 24.05 5.63
C GLY A 356 7.93 22.60 5.66
N ARG A 357 8.82 21.60 5.73
CA ARG A 357 8.43 20.18 5.87
C ARG A 357 8.20 19.77 7.32
N ILE A 358 8.98 20.28 8.27
CA ILE A 358 8.77 20.12 9.71
C ILE A 358 7.45 20.76 10.12
N ALA A 359 7.11 21.95 9.59
CA ALA A 359 5.81 22.58 9.83
C ALA A 359 4.64 21.72 9.30
N ARG A 360 4.81 21.01 8.18
CA ARG A 360 3.81 20.03 7.69
C ARG A 360 3.72 18.80 8.57
N VAL A 361 4.83 18.21 8.99
CA VAL A 361 4.83 17.06 9.91
C VAL A 361 4.16 17.43 11.25
N LYS A 362 4.40 18.65 11.77
CA LYS A 362 3.67 19.15 12.94
C LYS A 362 2.19 19.40 12.66
N ALA A 363 1.83 19.96 11.51
CA ALA A 363 0.43 20.21 11.14
C ALA A 363 -0.38 18.93 10.88
N ASP A 364 0.26 17.89 10.35
CA ASP A 364 -0.35 16.58 10.12
C ASP A 364 -0.52 15.81 11.45
N ASN A 365 0.42 15.95 12.41
CA ASN A 365 0.28 15.35 13.75
C ASN A 365 -0.71 16.11 14.67
N PHE A 366 -0.91 17.42 14.49
CA PHE A 366 -1.85 18.22 15.28
C PHE A 366 -3.31 18.18 14.77
N ARG A 367 -3.58 17.36 13.75
CA ARG A 367 -4.95 17.14 13.25
C ARG A 367 -5.64 15.92 13.86
N ASP A 368 -4.89 15.09 14.58
CA ASP A 368 -5.37 13.89 15.29
C ASP A 368 -5.44 14.10 16.82
N ASP A 369 -5.63 15.34 17.29
CA ASP A 369 -6.09 15.59 18.66
C ASP A 369 -7.60 15.27 18.77
N ASP A 370 -7.96 14.00 18.53
CA ASP A 370 -9.14 13.42 19.17
C ASP A 370 -8.76 13.13 20.62
N PRO A 371 -9.51 13.65 21.61
CA PRO A 371 -9.25 13.35 23.00
C PRO A 371 -9.71 11.90 23.26
N CYS A 372 -8.79 10.94 23.24
CA CYS A 372 -9.11 9.61 23.75
C CYS A 372 -9.30 9.66 25.30
N PRO A 373 -10.35 9.01 25.83
CA PRO A 373 -10.42 8.62 27.24
C PRO A 373 -9.40 7.55 27.62
#